data_AF-A0A7X4FQ40-F1
#
_entry.id   AF-A0A7X4FQ40-F1
#
_cell.length_a   1.000
_cell.length_b   1.000
_cell.length_c   1.000
_cell.angle_alpha   90.00
_cell.angle_beta   90.00
_cell.angle_gamma   90.00
#
_symmetry.space_group_name_H-M   'P 1'
#
loop_
_entity.id
_entity.type
_entity.pdbx_description
1 polymer ?
#
loop_
_entity_poly.entity_id
_entity_poly.type
_entity_poly.pdbx_seq_one_letter_code
_entity_poly.pdbx_strand_id
1 'polypeptide(L)'
;MWLVVAALWLCPDVIVSSTAKRARWTADEVAQHAGYEGTVQLERRLYLASPDEIVDVVRAVAGAARRVLVVGHNPGLEDLVARLAGRPET
;
A
#
# COMPACT_ATOMS: atom_id res chain seq x y z
N MET A 1 9.83 -2.63 -11.01
CA MET A 1 8.47 -2.46 -10.43
C MET A 1 8.09 -0.98 -10.33
N TRP A 2 8.91 -0.10 -9.74
CA TRP A 2 8.70 1.37 -9.67
C TRP A 2 8.56 2.08 -11.02
N LEU A 3 9.22 1.59 -12.07
CA LEU A 3 9.07 2.11 -13.45
C LEU A 3 7.61 2.07 -13.96
N VAL A 4 6.80 1.10 -13.51
CA VAL A 4 5.41 0.97 -13.95
C VAL A 4 4.51 2.05 -13.31
N VAL A 5 4.73 2.37 -12.04
CA VAL A 5 3.93 3.39 -11.32
C VAL A 5 4.12 4.77 -11.95
N ALA A 6 5.38 5.13 -12.24
CA ALA A 6 5.71 6.39 -12.89
C ALA A 6 5.22 6.43 -14.35
N ALA A 7 5.41 5.35 -15.12
CA ALA A 7 5.03 5.32 -16.54
C ALA A 7 3.52 5.32 -16.80
N LEU A 8 2.71 4.88 -15.83
CA LEU A 8 1.25 4.79 -15.97
C LEU A 8 0.49 5.96 -15.32
N TRP A 9 1.17 7.05 -14.93
CA TRP A 9 0.54 8.18 -14.23
C TRP A 9 -0.15 7.78 -12.91
N LEU A 10 0.34 6.74 -12.25
CA LEU A 10 -0.23 6.18 -11.02
C LEU A 10 0.41 6.77 -9.74
N CYS A 11 0.86 8.03 -9.77
CA CYS A 11 1.42 8.67 -8.58
C CYS A 11 0.40 8.63 -7.43
N PRO A 12 0.74 7.99 -6.29
CA PRO A 12 -0.16 7.92 -5.15
C PRO A 12 -0.39 9.29 -4.52
N ASP A 13 -1.57 9.53 -3.98
CA ASP A 13 -1.82 10.73 -3.16
C ASP A 13 -1.42 10.46 -1.69
N VAL A 14 -1.42 9.18 -1.28
CA VAL A 14 -0.91 8.71 0.02
C VAL A 14 -0.12 7.42 -0.18
N ILE A 15 1.04 7.31 0.49
CA ILE A 15 1.78 6.07 0.65
C ILE A 15 1.78 5.67 2.13
N VAL A 16 1.31 4.45 2.41
CA VAL A 16 1.34 3.84 3.76
C VAL A 16 2.08 2.50 3.69
N SER A 17 2.99 2.26 4.63
CA SER A 17 3.86 1.09 4.64
C SER A 17 3.95 0.46 6.02
N SER A 18 4.13 -0.86 6.07
CA SER A 18 4.44 -1.54 7.32
C SER A 18 5.78 -1.07 7.88
N THR A 19 5.93 -1.13 9.20
CA THR A 19 7.20 -0.80 9.87
C THR A 19 8.34 -1.82 9.66
N ALA A 20 8.16 -2.91 8.89
CA ALA A 20 9.27 -3.82 8.57
C ALA A 20 10.30 -3.14 7.65
N LYS A 21 11.60 -3.35 7.91
CA LYS A 21 12.70 -2.72 7.13
C LYS A 21 12.54 -2.88 5.61
N ARG A 22 12.21 -4.08 5.15
CA ARG A 22 11.99 -4.39 3.71
C ARG A 22 10.81 -3.59 3.10
N ALA A 23 9.73 -3.41 3.87
CA ALA A 23 8.53 -2.72 3.41
C ALA A 23 8.77 -1.21 3.35
N ARG A 24 9.46 -0.66 4.36
CA ARG A 24 9.87 0.75 4.37
C ARG A 24 10.76 1.08 3.18
N TRP A 25 11.82 0.30 2.98
CA TRP A 25 12.72 0.51 1.85
C TRP A 25 11.97 0.46 0.51
N THR A 26 11.06 -0.51 0.33
CA THR A 26 10.22 -0.59 -0.88
C THR A 26 9.36 0.68 -1.06
N ALA A 27 8.75 1.18 0.01
CA ALA A 27 7.90 2.37 -0.05
C ALA A 27 8.72 3.64 -0.36
N ASP A 28 9.92 3.76 0.23
CA ASP A 28 10.82 4.89 0.01
C ASP A 28 11.31 4.93 -1.45
N GLU A 29 11.71 3.78 -2.01
CA GLU A 29 12.12 3.66 -3.42
C GLU A 29 10.97 4.04 -4.37
N VAL A 30 9.74 3.59 -4.07
CA VAL A 30 8.57 3.95 -4.89
C VAL A 30 8.26 5.44 -4.76
N ALA A 31 8.30 6.01 -3.55
CA ALA A 31 8.06 7.44 -3.33
C ALA A 31 9.02 8.30 -4.14
N GLN A 32 10.32 7.98 -4.07
CA GLN A 32 11.38 8.69 -4.78
C GLN A 32 11.17 8.64 -6.31
N HIS A 33 10.87 7.48 -6.87
CA HIS A 33 10.79 7.30 -8.32
C HIS A 33 9.42 7.66 -8.92
N ALA A 34 8.35 7.70 -8.10
CA ALA A 34 7.01 8.10 -8.55
C ALA A 34 6.77 9.62 -8.51
N GLY A 35 7.73 10.41 -7.99
CA GLY A 35 7.56 11.84 -7.78
C GLY A 35 6.56 12.16 -6.67
N TYR A 36 6.47 11.30 -5.65
CA TYR A 36 5.60 11.53 -4.49
C TYR A 36 6.24 12.58 -3.58
N GLU A 37 5.54 13.69 -3.37
CA GLU A 37 6.03 14.81 -2.54
C GLU A 37 5.69 14.65 -1.05
N GLY A 38 4.84 13.68 -0.71
CA GLY A 38 4.44 13.42 0.67
C GLY A 38 5.45 12.57 1.45
N THR A 39 5.19 12.39 2.75
CA THR A 39 5.92 11.43 3.58
C THR A 39 5.27 10.06 3.52
N VAL A 40 6.07 8.99 3.49
CA VAL A 40 5.58 7.62 3.67
C VAL A 40 5.09 7.45 5.11
N GLN A 41 3.80 7.14 5.26
CA GLN A 41 3.21 6.88 6.57
C GLN A 41 3.56 5.46 7.02
N LEU A 42 4.07 5.31 8.24
CA LEU A 42 4.42 4.01 8.79
C LEU A 42 3.33 3.50 9.72
N GLU A 43 2.81 2.32 9.42
CA GLU A 43 1.72 1.71 10.18
C GLU A 43 2.11 0.31 10.65
N ARG A 44 2.13 0.10 11.97
CA ARG A 44 2.50 -1.20 12.55
C ARG A 44 1.45 -2.27 12.26
N ARG A 45 0.17 -1.89 12.17
CA ARG A 45 -0.94 -2.79 11.85
C ARG A 45 -0.79 -3.48 10.49
N LEU A 46 0.00 -2.92 9.56
CA LEU A 46 0.26 -3.54 8.25
C LEU A 46 1.24 -4.74 8.29
N TYR A 47 1.83 -5.07 9.45
CA TYR A 47 2.71 -6.24 9.56
C TYR A 47 1.90 -7.52 9.77
N LEU A 48 1.90 -8.41 8.76
CA LEU A 48 1.08 -9.64 8.75
C LEU A 48 -0.42 -9.36 8.97
N ALA A 49 -0.90 -8.24 8.44
CA ALA A 49 -2.28 -7.81 8.53
C ALA A 49 -3.23 -8.74 7.77
N SER A 50 -4.43 -8.93 8.30
CA SER A 50 -5.58 -9.48 7.59
C SER A 50 -6.15 -8.49 6.56
N PRO A 51 -6.99 -8.93 5.61
CA PRO A 51 -7.66 -8.03 4.66
C PRO A 51 -8.45 -6.90 5.33
N ASP A 52 -9.18 -7.20 6.42
CA ASP A 52 -9.97 -6.20 7.14
C ASP A 52 -9.09 -5.14 7.81
N GLU A 53 -7.97 -5.55 8.44
CA GLU A 53 -7.01 -4.60 9.02
C GLU A 53 -6.38 -3.70 7.95
N ILE A 54 -6.09 -4.23 6.77
CA ILE A 54 -5.58 -3.42 5.65
C ILE A 54 -6.62 -2.39 5.20
N VAL A 55 -7.89 -2.79 5.08
CA VAL A 55 -8.99 -1.87 4.71
C VAL A 55 -9.18 -0.79 5.78
N ASP A 56 -9.10 -1.14 7.06
CA ASP A 56 -9.22 -0.19 8.15
C ASP A 56 -8.06 0.81 8.18
N VAL A 57 -6.84 0.35 7.91
CA VAL A 57 -5.68 1.24 7.73
C VAL A 57 -5.92 2.20 6.56
N VAL A 58 -6.34 1.69 5.40
CA VAL A 58 -6.63 2.54 4.23
C VAL A 58 -7.69 3.59 4.57
N ARG A 59 -8.79 3.20 5.22
CA ARG A 59 -9.85 4.14 5.65
C ARG A 59 -9.33 5.21 6.60
N ALA A 60 -8.44 4.85 7.52
CA ALA A 60 -7.87 5.78 8.48
C ALA A 60 -6.93 6.81 7.84
N VAL A 61 -6.19 6.43 6.78
CA VAL A 61 -5.17 7.30 6.17
C VAL A 61 -5.64 8.00 4.90
N ALA A 62 -6.69 7.51 4.23
CA ALA A 62 -7.08 8.00 2.91
C ALA A 62 -7.52 9.47 2.93
N GLY A 63 -8.34 9.90 3.90
CA GLY A 63 -8.89 11.26 3.89
C GLY A 63 -9.55 11.61 2.54
N ALA A 64 -9.03 12.63 1.85
CA ALA A 64 -9.50 13.04 0.51
C ALA A 64 -8.69 12.41 -0.66
N ALA A 65 -7.77 11.50 -0.37
CA ALA A 65 -6.94 10.82 -1.38
C ALA A 65 -7.80 10.02 -2.36
N ARG A 66 -7.48 10.10 -3.65
CA ARG A 66 -8.06 9.25 -4.69
C ARG A 66 -7.29 7.94 -4.86
N ARG A 67 -5.99 7.94 -4.55
CA ARG A 67 -5.07 6.82 -4.74
C ARG A 67 -4.22 6.62 -3.48
N VAL A 68 -4.39 5.45 -2.85
CA VAL A 68 -3.57 5.02 -1.71
C VAL A 68 -2.69 3.86 -2.15
N LEU A 69 -1.38 4.00 -1.99
CA LEU A 69 -0.44 2.90 -2.11
C LEU A 69 -0.20 2.26 -0.74
N VAL A 70 -0.45 0.96 -0.64
CA VAL A 70 -0.22 0.16 0.56
C VAL A 70 0.97 -0.76 0.35
N VAL A 71 1.95 -0.72 1.24
CA VAL A 71 3.09 -1.63 1.25
C VAL A 71 3.04 -2.50 2.51
N GLY A 72 2.51 -3.72 2.35
CA GLY A 72 2.28 -4.70 3.41
C GLY A 72 3.00 -6.03 3.15
N HIS A 73 2.39 -7.14 3.57
CA HIS A 73 2.94 -8.50 3.40
C HIS A 73 1.85 -9.47 2.98
N ASN A 74 2.26 -10.54 2.29
CA ASN A 74 1.41 -11.71 2.10
C ASN A 74 1.33 -12.54 3.39
N PRO A 75 0.24 -13.31 3.59
CA PRO A 75 -0.86 -13.54 2.65
C PRO A 75 -1.90 -12.42 2.57
N GLY A 76 -2.03 -11.56 3.58
CA GLY A 76 -3.17 -10.62 3.66
C GLY A 76 -3.37 -9.68 2.48
N LEU A 77 -2.30 -9.23 1.80
CA LEU A 77 -2.44 -8.47 0.55
C LEU A 77 -3.03 -9.30 -0.59
N GLU A 78 -2.59 -10.55 -0.75
CA GLU A 78 -3.09 -11.47 -1.77
C GLU A 78 -4.56 -11.80 -1.52
N ASP A 79 -4.92 -12.09 -0.27
CA ASP A 79 -6.29 -12.36 0.16
C ASP A 79 -7.19 -11.14 -0.09
N LEU A 80 -6.72 -9.93 0.23
CA LEU A 80 -7.46 -8.70 -0.04
C LEU A 80 -7.70 -8.50 -1.54
N VAL A 81 -6.68 -8.73 -2.38
CA VAL A 81 -6.82 -8.63 -3.83
C VAL A 81 -7.81 -9.66 -4.36
N ALA A 82 -7.76 -10.90 -3.87
CA ALA A 82 -8.72 -11.94 -4.25
C ALA A 82 -10.17 -11.53 -3.91
N ARG A 83 -10.39 -11.03 -2.70
CA ARG A 83 -11.70 -10.54 -2.23
C ARG A 83 -12.22 -9.38 -3.09
N LEU A 84 -11.39 -8.38 -3.39
CA LEU A 84 -11.78 -7.22 -4.21
C LEU A 84 -12.03 -7.59 -5.68
N ALA A 85 -11.33 -8.61 -6.19
CA ALA A 85 -11.54 -9.15 -7.53
C ALA A 85 -12.75 -10.11 -7.63
N GLY A 86 -13.46 -10.36 -6.52
CA GLY A 86 -14.61 -11.27 -6.48
C GLY A 86 -14.22 -12.75 -6.64
N ARG A 87 -12.98 -13.12 -6.32
CA ARG A 87 -12.52 -14.51 -6.35
C ARG A 87 -12.85 -15.18 -5.00
N PRO A 88 -13.37 -16.42 -5.01
CA PRO A 88 -13.66 -17.14 -3.76
C PRO A 88 -12.37 -17.41 -2.97
N GLU A 89 -12.46 -17.32 -1.65
CA GLU A 89 -11.39 -17.72 -0.73
C GLU A 89 -11.14 -19.24 -0.90
N THR A 90 -9.89 -19.64 -1.13
CA THR A 90 -9.50 -21.05 -1.31
C THR A 90 -9.43 -21.81 0.01
#